data_AF-A0A2I8VTA2-F1
#
_entry.id   AF-A0A2I8VTA2-F1
#
_cell.length_a   1.000
_cell.length_b   1.000
_cell.length_c   1.000
_cell.angle_alpha   90.00
_cell.angle_beta   90.00
_cell.angle_gamma   90.00
#
_symmetry.space_group_name_H-M   'P 1'
#
loop_
_entity.id
_entity.type
_entity.pdbx_description
1 polymer ?
#
loop_
_entity_poly.entity_id
_entity_poly.type
_entity_poly.pdbx_seq_one_letter_code
_entity_poly.pdbx_strand_id
1 'polypeptide(L)'
;MTLHSRSLWKHVGAALLVGVAVLLLNMMGSEILGVYANGAVAGREPFSWLPRARTVGTTVVAYQLALSAITYLVAPAVIFGLGYRLGTREAGSASET
;
A
#
# COMPACT_ATOMS: atom_id res chain seq x y z
N MET A 1 31.08 2.58 18.81
CA MET A 1 30.54 3.35 17.65
C MET A 1 29.83 2.39 16.67
N THR A 2 28.84 1.60 17.11
CA THR A 2 28.27 0.49 16.28
C THR A 2 26.79 0.18 16.54
N LEU A 3 26.15 0.72 17.58
CA LEU A 3 24.78 0.39 17.94
C LEU A 3 23.70 1.22 17.20
N HIS A 4 24.01 2.46 16.81
CA HIS A 4 23.05 3.35 16.11
C HIS A 4 22.76 2.93 14.65
N SER A 5 23.74 2.34 13.96
CA SER A 5 23.62 1.95 12.55
C SER A 5 22.61 0.81 12.30
N ARG A 6 22.47 -0.12 13.25
CA ARG A 6 21.55 -1.26 13.12
C ARG A 6 20.07 -0.88 13.24
N SER A 7 19.76 0.21 13.93
CA SER A 7 18.38 0.70 14.03
C SER A 7 17.96 1.32 12.69
N LEU A 8 18.76 2.25 12.15
CA LEU A 8 18.46 2.94 10.90
C LEU A 8 18.21 1.96 9.72
N TRP A 9 19.03 0.91 9.61
CA TRP A 9 18.89 -0.12 8.58
C TRP A 9 17.57 -0.90 8.65
N LYS A 10 17.02 -1.13 9.85
CA LYS A 10 15.71 -1.79 10.00
C LYS A 10 14.57 -0.92 9.48
N HIS A 11 14.70 0.40 9.62
CA HIS A 11 13.68 1.36 9.19
C HIS A 11 13.72 1.62 7.69
N VAL A 12 14.93 1.71 7.11
CA VAL A 12 15.11 1.70 5.65
C VAL A 12 14.55 0.40 5.07
N GLY A 13 14.83 -0.74 5.71
CA GLY A 13 14.23 -2.02 5.33
C GLY A 13 12.71 -2.02 5.41
N ALA A 14 12.11 -1.47 6.47
CA ALA A 14 10.66 -1.39 6.61
C ALA A 14 10.01 -0.48 5.55
N ALA A 15 10.59 0.69 5.28
CA ALA A 15 10.11 1.59 4.23
C ALA A 15 10.22 0.94 2.84
N LEU A 16 11.33 0.24 2.57
CA LEU A 16 11.52 -0.51 1.34
C LEU A 16 10.48 -1.63 1.20
N LEU A 17 10.22 -2.39 2.27
CA LEU A 17 9.20 -3.43 2.29
C LEU A 17 7.80 -2.87 2.06
N VAL A 18 7.46 -1.72 2.63
CA VAL A 18 6.19 -1.03 2.35
C VAL A 18 6.11 -0.62 0.88
N GLY A 19 7.17 -0.05 0.33
CA GLY A 19 7.23 0.30 -1.10
C GLY A 19 7.04 -0.92 -2.01
N VAL A 20 7.74 -2.02 -1.72
CA VAL A 20 7.62 -3.29 -2.47
C VAL A 20 6.23 -3.89 -2.33
N ALA A 21 5.64 -3.90 -1.13
CA ALA A 21 4.29 -4.40 -0.90
C ALA A 21 3.24 -3.60 -1.68
N VAL A 22 3.36 -2.27 -1.72
CA VAL A 22 2.47 -1.39 -2.47
C VAL A 22 2.62 -1.63 -3.98
N LEU A 23 3.85 -1.78 -4.48
CA LEU A 23 4.11 -2.09 -5.88
C LEU A 23 3.47 -3.42 -6.29
N LEU A 24 3.65 -4.47 -5.49
CA LEU A 24 3.05 -5.78 -5.72
C LEU A 24 1.52 -5.72 -5.67
N LEU A 25 0.95 -5.00 -4.70
CA LEU A 25 -0.50 -4.81 -4.61
C LEU A 25 -1.07 -4.12 -5.86
N ASN A 26 -0.35 -3.13 -6.39
CA ASN A 26 -0.78 -2.38 -7.56
C ASN A 26 -0.70 -3.25 -8.84
N MET A 27 0.40 -3.98 -9.04
CA MET A 27 0.57 -4.89 -10.19
C MET A 27 -0.41 -6.06 -10.16
N MET A 28 -0.60 -6.70 -9.01
CA MET A 28 -1.57 -7.80 -8.91
C MET A 28 -3.01 -7.31 -8.98
N GLY A 29 -3.29 -6.14 -8.42
CA GLY A 29 -4.61 -5.51 -8.45
C GLY A 29 -5.06 -5.18 -9.87
N SER A 30 -4.18 -4.59 -10.70
CA SER A 30 -4.52 -4.26 -12.09
C SER A 30 -4.78 -5.49 -12.95
N GLU A 31 -3.97 -6.55 -12.79
CA GLU A 31 -4.16 -7.84 -13.49
C GLU A 31 -5.47 -8.52 -13.07
N ILE A 32 -5.76 -8.59 -11.78
CA ILE A 32 -7.01 -9.18 -11.26
C ILE A 32 -8.23 -8.42 -11.79
N LEU A 33 -8.16 -7.09 -11.84
CA LEU A 33 -9.24 -6.25 -12.40
C LEU A 33 -9.39 -6.46 -13.91
N GLY A 34 -8.29 -6.64 -14.64
CA GLY A 34 -8.31 -6.98 -16.07
C GLY A 34 -8.96 -8.33 -16.34
N VAL A 35 -8.61 -9.37 -15.56
CA VAL A 35 -9.23 -10.71 -15.64
C VAL A 35 -10.72 -10.63 -15.29
N TYR A 36 -11.08 -9.86 -14.26
CA TYR A 36 -12.47 -9.66 -13.87
C TYR A 36 -13.29 -8.99 -14.97
N ALA A 37 -12.77 -7.91 -15.57
CA ALA A 37 -13.42 -7.19 -16.66
C ALA A 37 -13.60 -8.11 -17.90
N ASN A 38 -12.55 -8.81 -18.32
CA ASN A 38 -12.60 -9.72 -19.46
C ASN A 38 -13.54 -10.91 -19.23
N GLY A 39 -13.51 -11.50 -18.02
CA GLY A 39 -14.43 -12.57 -17.65
C GLY A 39 -15.88 -12.13 -17.72
N ALA A 40 -16.18 -10.95 -17.18
CA ALA A 40 -17.53 -10.39 -17.18
C ALA A 40 -18.04 -10.06 -18.61
N VAL A 41 -17.17 -9.57 -19.50
CA VAL A 41 -17.50 -9.38 -20.93
C VAL A 41 -17.81 -10.71 -21.61
N ALA A 42 -17.11 -11.78 -21.22
CA ALA A 42 -17.35 -13.14 -21.72
C ALA A 42 -18.55 -13.85 -21.05
N GLY A 43 -19.34 -13.15 -20.22
CA GLY A 43 -20.48 -13.71 -19.48
C GLY A 43 -20.07 -14.71 -18.38
N ARG A 44 -18.81 -14.69 -17.97
CA ARG A 44 -18.27 -15.52 -16.88
C ARG A 44 -18.04 -14.66 -15.64
N GLU A 45 -18.24 -15.25 -14.48
CA GLU A 45 -17.94 -14.59 -13.20
C GLU A 45 -16.65 -15.19 -12.62
N PRO A 46 -15.48 -14.61 -12.92
CA PRO A 46 -14.21 -15.19 -12.49
C PRO A 46 -14.00 -15.13 -10.98
N PHE A 47 -14.65 -14.20 -10.27
CA PHE A 47 -14.49 -14.02 -8.82
C PHE A 47 -15.84 -13.81 -8.12
N SER A 48 -16.48 -14.90 -7.70
CA SER A 48 -17.75 -14.88 -6.95
C SER A 48 -17.62 -14.28 -5.55
N TRP A 49 -16.40 -14.25 -4.99
CA TRP A 49 -16.09 -13.73 -3.67
C TRP A 49 -15.85 -12.21 -3.64
N LEU A 50 -15.74 -11.55 -4.80
CA LEU A 50 -15.57 -10.09 -4.86
C LEU A 50 -16.94 -9.39 -4.72
N PRO A 51 -17.09 -8.43 -3.77
CA PRO A 51 -18.23 -7.53 -3.73
C PRO A 51 -18.41 -6.77 -5.04
N ARG A 52 -19.63 -6.74 -5.56
CA ARG A 52 -19.93 -6.08 -6.85
C ARG A 52 -20.85 -4.89 -6.64
N ALA A 53 -20.55 -3.82 -7.37
CA ALA A 53 -21.49 -2.74 -7.58
C ALA A 53 -22.52 -3.12 -8.66
N ARG A 54 -23.54 -2.28 -8.88
CA ARG A 54 -24.60 -2.51 -9.87
C ARG A 54 -24.11 -2.83 -11.28
N THR A 55 -22.89 -2.41 -11.65
CA THR A 55 -22.26 -2.75 -12.93
C THR A 55 -20.81 -3.17 -12.75
N VAL A 56 -20.31 -3.98 -13.69
CA VAL A 56 -18.91 -4.43 -13.76
C VAL A 56 -17.96 -3.23 -13.88
N GLY A 57 -18.29 -2.26 -14.74
CA GLY A 57 -17.49 -1.05 -14.93
C GLY A 57 -17.39 -0.22 -13.65
N THR A 58 -18.51 -0.02 -12.93
CA THR A 58 -18.50 0.68 -11.63
C THR A 58 -17.66 -0.07 -10.60
N THR A 59 -17.70 -1.40 -10.61
CA THR A 59 -16.90 -2.26 -9.71
C THR A 59 -15.41 -2.09 -9.98
N VAL A 60 -14.98 -2.20 -11.26
CA VAL A 60 -13.58 -2.03 -11.66
C VAL A 60 -13.07 -0.63 -11.29
N VAL A 61 -13.85 0.41 -11.56
CA VAL A 61 -13.49 1.79 -11.22
C VAL A 61 -13.36 1.97 -9.71
N ALA A 62 -14.28 1.41 -8.91
CA ALA A 62 -14.23 1.52 -7.45
C ALA A 62 -12.97 0.85 -6.87
N TYR A 63 -12.61 -0.35 -7.35
CA TYR A 63 -11.40 -1.04 -6.91
C TYR A 63 -10.13 -0.36 -7.41
N GLN A 64 -10.11 0.14 -8.65
CA GLN A 64 -8.98 0.90 -9.17
C GLN A 64 -8.75 2.17 -8.35
N LEU A 65 -9.83 2.88 -7.99
CA LEU A 65 -9.77 4.08 -7.15
C LEU A 65 -9.26 3.74 -5.75
N ALA A 66 -9.70 2.63 -5.16
CA ALA A 66 -9.21 2.16 -3.87
C ALA A 66 -7.71 1.83 -3.91
N LEU A 67 -7.25 1.14 -4.96
CA LEU A 67 -5.82 0.88 -5.16
C LEU A 67 -5.02 2.18 -5.30
N SER A 68 -5.49 3.13 -6.11
CA SER A 68 -4.86 4.45 -6.23
C SER A 68 -4.83 5.20 -4.91
N ALA A 69 -5.89 5.17 -4.11
CA ALA A 69 -5.92 5.80 -2.80
C ALA A 69 -4.89 5.17 -1.85
N ILE A 70 -4.75 3.84 -1.85
CA ILE A 70 -3.74 3.15 -1.05
C ILE A 70 -2.33 3.57 -1.49
N THR A 71 -2.05 3.56 -2.79
CA THR A 71 -0.71 3.86 -3.34
C THR A 71 -0.31 5.32 -3.15
N TYR A 72 -1.21 6.27 -3.40
CA TYR A 72 -0.86 7.70 -3.44
C TYR A 72 -1.17 8.45 -2.15
N LEU A 73 -2.07 7.95 -1.28
CA LEU A 73 -2.41 8.62 -0.02
C LEU A 73 -1.93 7.81 1.18
N VAL A 74 -2.32 6.53 1.27
CA VAL A 74 -2.07 5.73 2.48
C VAL A 74 -0.59 5.41 2.63
N ALA A 75 0.07 4.93 1.58
CA ALA A 75 1.48 4.56 1.67
C ALA A 75 2.40 5.75 2.04
N PRO A 76 2.29 6.93 1.40
CA PRO A 76 3.06 8.10 1.83
C PRO A 76 2.71 8.56 3.25
N ALA A 77 1.44 8.53 3.64
CA ALA A 77 1.02 8.91 4.99
C ALA A 77 1.59 7.97 6.05
N VAL A 78 1.64 6.66 5.80
CA VAL A 78 2.26 5.68 6.70
C VAL A 78 3.76 5.90 6.81
N ILE A 79 4.46 6.11 5.68
CA ILE A 79 5.89 6.40 5.68
C ILE A 79 6.18 7.68 6.47
N PHE A 80 5.42 8.75 6.23
CA PHE A 80 5.58 10.02 6.92
C PHE A 80 5.27 9.90 8.42
N GLY A 81 4.18 9.22 8.79
CA GLY A 81 3.79 9.02 10.18
C GLY A 81 4.82 8.19 10.96
N LEU A 82 5.39 7.16 10.34
CA LEU A 82 6.49 6.38 10.92
C LEU A 82 7.73 7.26 11.10
N GLY A 83 8.08 8.08 10.09
CA GLY A 83 9.19 9.03 10.19
C GLY A 83 9.01 10.05 11.32
N TYR A 84 7.83 10.65 11.43
CA TYR A 84 7.52 11.68 12.45
C TYR A 84 7.57 11.12 13.87
N ARG A 85 6.98 9.94 14.11
CA ARG A 85 6.96 9.31 15.43
C ARG A 85 8.35 8.86 15.89
N LEU A 86 9.25 8.60 14.96
CA LEU A 86 10.63 8.26 15.27
C LEU A 86 11.47 9.51 15.51
N GLY A 87 11.32 10.56 14.70
CA GLY A 87 12.02 11.84 14.91
C GLY A 87 11.69 12.49 16.25
N THR A 88 10.44 12.37 16.71
CA THR A 88 10.02 12.87 18.04
C THR A 88 10.63 12.09 19.20
N ARG A 89 10.96 10.80 19.03
CA ARG A 89 11.65 9.99 20.05
C ARG A 89 13.12 10.36 20.17
N GLU A 90 13.79 10.64 19.06
CA GLU A 90 15.20 11.05 19.06
C GLU A 90 15.35 12.49 19.62
N ALA A 91 14.43 13.39 19.29
CA ALA A 91 14.42 14.75 19.83
C ALA A 91 14.21 14.80 21.36
N GLY A 92 13.40 13.89 21.93
CA GLY A 92 13.23 13.77 23.37
C GLY A 92 14.51 13.36 24.08
N SER A 93 15.23 12.37 23.53
CA SER A 93 16.49 11.86 24.11
C SER A 93 17.66 12.85 24.04
N ALA A 94 17.63 13.80 23.11
CA ALA A 94 18.66 14.84 22.96
C ALA A 94 18.47 16.03 23.92
N SER A 95 17.30 16.15 24.56
CA SER A 95 17.00 17.22 25.53
C SER A 95 17.30 16.85 26.99
N GLU A 96 17.62 15.58 27.24
CA GLU A 96 17.86 15.01 28.58
C GLU A 96 19.36 14.84 28.91
N THR A 97 20.25 15.28 28.02
CA THR A 97 21.71 15.39 28.21
C THR A 97 22.15 16.83 28.24
#